data_AF-A0A962PLC4-F1
#
_entry.id   AF-A0A962PLC4-F1
#
_cell.length_a   1.000
_cell.length_b   1.000
_cell.length_c   1.000
_cell.angle_alpha   90.00
_cell.angle_beta   90.00
_cell.angle_gamma   90.00
#
_symmetry.space_group_name_H-M   'P 1'
#
loop_
_entity.id
_entity.type
_entity.pdbx_description
1 polymer ?
#
loop_
_entity_poly.entity_id
_entity_poly.type
_entity_poly.pdbx_seq_one_letter_code
_entity_poly.pdbx_strand_id
1 'polypeptide(L)'
;MAKRWSKLKKEIESLFFEGISLAVHCTDMRKAIESHKYNGGQHYSIQSIGVFKVVLGKRIIWNFPNDFIDSENRETWPEQRPYSYNVSILNRIIRDYIDTPKNELFSKNFEQDVYGLTRLFLAADRRISIHKLKQYFIGIENHAVKAILSERTKSKTNLADRS
;
A
#
# COMPACT_ATOMS: atom_id res chain seq x y z
N MET A 1 -14.06 -8.73 -9.41
CA MET A 1 -12.79 -8.24 -8.81
C MET A 1 -12.40 -8.97 -7.52
N ALA A 2 -13.34 -9.35 -6.64
CA ALA A 2 -13.06 -9.96 -5.34
C ALA A 2 -12.10 -11.18 -5.35
N LYS A 3 -12.34 -12.19 -6.21
CA LYS A 3 -11.51 -13.43 -6.20
C LYS A 3 -10.02 -13.20 -6.48
N ARG A 4 -9.68 -12.29 -7.41
CA ARG A 4 -8.28 -12.00 -7.77
C ARG A 4 -7.57 -11.22 -6.65
N TRP A 5 -8.27 -10.24 -6.06
CA TRP A 5 -7.74 -9.49 -4.92
C TRP A 5 -7.53 -10.37 -3.69
N SER A 6 -8.48 -11.24 -3.33
CA SER A 6 -8.34 -12.12 -2.17
C SER A 6 -7.12 -13.04 -2.28
N LYS A 7 -6.83 -13.56 -3.49
CA LYS A 7 -5.62 -14.36 -3.73
C LYS A 7 -4.35 -13.50 -3.60
N LEU A 8 -4.31 -12.35 -4.28
CA LEU A 8 -3.16 -11.44 -4.24
C LEU A 8 -2.85 -10.95 -2.83
N LYS A 9 -3.90 -10.57 -2.07
CA LYS A 9 -3.84 -10.20 -0.66
C LYS A 9 -3.20 -11.30 0.18
N LYS A 10 -3.68 -12.54 0.05
CA LYS A 10 -3.14 -13.67 0.81
C LYS A 10 -1.66 -13.89 0.51
N GLU A 11 -1.26 -13.77 -0.76
CA GLU A 11 0.13 -13.95 -1.18
C GLU A 11 1.05 -12.86 -0.60
N ILE A 12 0.68 -11.57 -0.71
CA ILE A 12 1.51 -10.50 -0.13
C ILE A 12 1.56 -10.58 1.40
N GLU A 13 0.43 -10.84 2.07
CA GLU A 13 0.39 -10.93 3.54
C GLU A 13 1.17 -12.14 4.05
N SER A 14 1.28 -13.22 3.27
CA SER A 14 2.13 -14.37 3.62
C SER A 14 3.63 -14.05 3.63
N LEU A 15 4.04 -12.90 3.08
CA LEU A 15 5.41 -12.41 3.14
C LEU A 15 5.66 -11.54 4.37
N PHE A 16 4.63 -11.15 5.12
CA PHE A 16 4.80 -10.31 6.29
C PHE A 16 5.25 -11.10 7.53
N PHE A 17 6.01 -10.45 8.39
CA PHE A 17 6.49 -11.03 9.64
C PHE A 17 5.32 -11.35 10.58
N GLU A 18 5.22 -12.60 11.03
CA GLU A 18 4.08 -13.11 11.82
C GLU A 18 3.90 -12.38 13.16
N GLY A 19 4.96 -11.80 13.70
CA GLY A 19 4.90 -11.03 14.94
C GLY A 19 4.27 -9.63 14.79
N ILE A 20 3.89 -9.19 13.59
CA ILE A 20 3.19 -7.92 13.39
C ILE A 20 1.81 -8.14 12.77
N SER A 21 0.83 -7.39 13.25
CA SER A 21 -0.53 -7.40 12.69
C SER A 21 -0.60 -6.40 11.52
N LEU A 22 0.03 -6.72 10.39
CA LEU A 22 -0.02 -5.88 9.19
C LEU A 22 -0.97 -6.47 8.15
N ALA A 23 -1.90 -5.66 7.64
CA ALA A 23 -2.87 -6.09 6.64
C ALA A 23 -3.00 -5.07 5.51
N VAL A 24 -3.28 -5.56 4.30
CA VAL A 24 -3.58 -4.75 3.12
C VAL A 24 -5.04 -4.91 2.75
N HIS A 25 -5.75 -3.79 2.65
CA HIS A 25 -7.16 -3.74 2.26
C HIS A 25 -7.31 -3.02 0.94
N CYS A 26 -8.17 -3.55 0.07
CA CYS A 26 -8.66 -2.87 -1.11
C CYS A 26 -10.20 -2.91 -1.05
N THR A 27 -10.82 -1.75 -1.12
CA THR A 27 -12.28 -1.58 -1.09
C THR A 27 -12.72 -0.63 -2.17
N ASP A 28 -13.93 -0.82 -2.68
CA ASP A 28 -14.52 0.09 -3.66
C ASP A 28 -15.29 1.20 -2.95
N MET A 29 -15.01 2.46 -3.29
CA MET A 29 -15.82 3.61 -2.92
C MET A 29 -16.57 4.13 -4.13
N ARG A 30 -17.89 4.28 -4.03
CA ARG A 30 -18.72 4.83 -5.11
C ARG A 30 -18.77 6.35 -5.00
N LYS A 31 -18.42 7.06 -6.06
CA LYS A 31 -18.55 8.53 -6.13
C LYS A 31 -19.24 8.94 -7.43
N ALA A 32 -20.13 9.92 -7.33
CA ALA A 32 -20.70 10.59 -8.49
C ALA A 32 -19.66 11.59 -9.02
N ILE A 33 -19.35 11.51 -10.30
CA ILE A 33 -18.33 12.33 -10.97
C ILE A 33 -19.00 12.99 -12.17
N GLU A 34 -18.80 14.30 -12.31
CA GLU A 34 -19.28 15.04 -13.46
C GLU A 34 -18.51 14.58 -14.71
N SER A 35 -19.25 14.19 -15.74
CA SER A 35 -18.71 13.81 -17.03
C SER A 35 -19.13 14.87 -18.03
N HIS A 36 -18.19 15.71 -18.43
CA HIS A 36 -18.42 16.63 -19.54
C HIS A 36 -18.40 15.84 -20.85
N LYS A 37 -19.56 15.75 -21.52
CA LYS A 37 -19.59 15.39 -22.94
C LYS A 37 -19.28 16.63 -23.77
N TYR A 38 -18.70 16.43 -24.95
CA TYR A 38 -18.43 17.45 -25.97
C TYR A 38 -19.66 18.27 -26.44
N ASN A 39 -20.88 17.98 -25.95
CA ASN A 39 -22.14 18.60 -26.38
C ASN A 39 -22.84 19.41 -25.27
N GLY A 40 -22.09 20.05 -24.36
CA GLY A 40 -22.61 21.11 -23.48
C GLY A 40 -23.60 20.71 -22.38
N GLY A 41 -23.91 19.42 -22.20
CA GLY A 41 -24.75 18.92 -21.10
C GLY A 41 -23.91 18.44 -19.92
N GLN A 42 -24.24 18.90 -18.70
CA GLN A 42 -23.70 18.33 -17.46
C GLN A 42 -24.38 16.99 -17.17
N HIS A 43 -23.60 15.93 -16.97
CA HIS A 43 -24.13 14.60 -16.64
C HIS A 43 -23.25 13.95 -15.57
N TYR A 44 -23.86 13.34 -14.55
CA TYR A 44 -23.14 12.66 -13.49
C TYR A 44 -23.06 11.15 -13.76
N SER A 45 -21.86 10.58 -13.63
CA SER A 45 -21.63 9.13 -13.68
C SER A 45 -21.22 8.61 -12.30
N ILE A 46 -21.83 7.51 -11.84
CA ILE A 46 -21.37 6.85 -10.61
C ILE A 46 -20.19 5.96 -11.00
N GLN A 47 -19.00 6.28 -10.50
CA GLN A 47 -17.81 5.45 -10.68
C GLN A 47 -17.41 4.77 -9.38
N SER A 48 -16.88 3.56 -9.52
CA SER A 48 -16.26 2.80 -8.43
C SER A 48 -14.77 3.11 -8.40
N ILE A 49 -14.29 3.65 -7.29
CA ILE A 49 -12.91 4.05 -7.09
C ILE A 49 -12.29 3.09 -6.06
N GLY A 50 -11.22 2.40 -6.45
CA GLY A 50 -10.51 1.52 -5.52
C GLY A 50 -9.73 2.33 -4.50
N VAL A 51 -9.96 2.02 -3.24
CA VAL A 51 -9.29 2.58 -2.06
C VAL A 51 -8.40 1.50 -1.47
N PHE A 52 -7.11 1.78 -1.32
CA PHE A 52 -6.16 0.89 -0.69
C PHE A 52 -5.72 1.41 0.67
N LYS A 53 -5.64 0.51 1.65
CA LYS A 53 -5.18 0.84 3.01
C LYS A 53 -4.18 -0.20 3.47
N VAL A 54 -3.09 0.27 4.07
CA VAL A 54 -2.20 -0.55 4.87
C VAL A 54 -2.50 -0.27 6.34
N VAL A 55 -2.88 -1.32 7.06
CA VAL A 55 -3.31 -1.26 8.46
C VAL A 55 -2.30 -2.01 9.31
N LEU A 56 -1.76 -1.34 10.32
CA LEU A 56 -0.89 -1.94 11.34
C LEU A 56 -1.65 -1.97 12.67
N GLY A 57 -2.02 -3.16 13.11
CA GLY A 57 -2.91 -3.41 14.25
C GLY A 57 -4.31 -2.85 13.98
N LYS A 58 -4.61 -1.70 14.59
CA LYS A 58 -5.87 -0.97 14.39
C LYS A 58 -5.67 0.39 13.71
N ARG A 59 -4.43 0.74 13.33
CA ARG A 59 -4.08 2.05 12.79
C ARG A 59 -3.82 1.96 11.29
N ILE A 60 -4.46 2.83 10.51
CA ILE A 60 -4.11 3.02 9.10
C ILE A 60 -2.79 3.79 9.05
N ILE A 61 -1.78 3.22 8.39
CA ILE A 61 -0.45 3.84 8.26
C ILE A 61 -0.14 4.29 6.83
N TRP A 62 -1.01 3.93 5.89
CA TRP A 62 -0.97 4.35 4.49
C TRP A 62 -2.37 4.18 3.90
N ASN A 63 -2.88 5.19 3.23
CA ASN A 63 -4.25 5.25 2.73
C ASN A 63 -4.31 5.93 1.37
N PHE A 64 -4.42 5.13 0.32
CA PHE A 64 -4.68 5.62 -1.02
C PHE A 64 -6.19 5.61 -1.33
N PRO A 65 -6.74 6.68 -1.90
CA PRO A 65 -6.04 7.87 -2.39
C PRO A 65 -5.86 8.98 -1.35
N ASN A 66 -6.51 8.89 -0.18
CA ASN A 66 -6.65 10.01 0.76
C ASN A 66 -5.34 10.69 1.19
N ASP A 67 -4.26 9.95 1.40
CA ASP A 67 -2.96 10.50 1.81
C ASP A 67 -2.23 11.22 0.67
N PHE A 68 -2.72 11.07 -0.57
CA PHE A 68 -2.09 11.57 -1.80
C PHE A 68 -3.01 12.53 -2.57
N ILE A 69 -4.17 12.85 -2.01
CA ILE A 69 -5.04 13.91 -2.50
C ILE A 69 -4.61 15.19 -1.78
N ASP A 70 -4.17 16.18 -2.55
CA ASP A 70 -3.89 17.51 -2.03
C ASP A 70 -5.17 18.13 -1.44
N SER A 71 -5.05 18.85 -0.32
CA SER A 71 -6.18 19.50 0.34
C SER A 71 -6.93 20.45 -0.58
N GLU A 72 -6.23 21.13 -1.48
CA GLU A 72 -6.81 22.05 -2.46
C GLU A 72 -7.57 21.33 -3.57
N ASN A 73 -7.18 20.09 -3.89
CA ASN A 73 -7.78 19.27 -4.95
C ASN A 73 -8.79 18.24 -4.42
N ARG A 74 -9.21 18.37 -3.15
CA ARG A 74 -10.11 17.41 -2.50
C ARG A 74 -11.55 17.48 -3.01
N GLU A 75 -11.98 18.67 -3.42
CA GLU A 75 -13.34 18.92 -3.93
C GLU A 75 -13.47 18.54 -5.41
N THR A 76 -12.45 18.85 -6.22
CA THR A 76 -12.34 18.47 -7.65
C THR A 76 -11.89 17.02 -7.86
N TRP A 77 -11.61 16.30 -6.77
CA TRP A 77 -11.35 14.87 -6.80
C TRP A 77 -12.62 14.13 -7.21
N PRO A 78 -12.62 13.22 -8.20
CA PRO A 78 -11.48 12.62 -8.92
C PRO A 78 -11.34 13.10 -10.39
N GLU A 79 -11.90 14.26 -10.75
CA GLU A 79 -12.13 14.69 -12.13
C GLU A 79 -10.85 14.86 -12.98
N GLN A 80 -9.70 15.11 -12.35
CA GLN A 80 -8.45 15.41 -13.07
C GLN A 80 -7.55 14.20 -13.40
N ARG A 81 -7.83 12.98 -12.91
CA ARG A 81 -7.06 11.76 -13.29
C ARG A 81 -7.96 10.52 -13.33
N PRO A 82 -8.01 9.73 -14.41
CA PRO A 82 -8.83 8.51 -14.46
C PRO A 82 -8.30 7.47 -13.45
N TYR A 83 -8.88 7.45 -12.25
CA TYR A 83 -8.41 6.67 -11.08
C TYR A 83 -8.51 5.15 -11.25
N SER A 84 -9.32 4.66 -12.18
CA SER A 84 -9.36 3.24 -12.56
C SER A 84 -7.96 2.73 -13.00
N TYR A 85 -7.11 3.62 -13.53
CA TYR A 85 -5.74 3.32 -13.91
C TYR A 85 -4.82 3.08 -12.70
N ASN A 86 -5.04 3.79 -11.59
CA ASN A 86 -4.16 3.74 -10.42
C ASN A 86 -4.33 2.45 -9.60
N VAL A 87 -5.54 1.91 -9.50
CA VAL A 87 -5.81 0.60 -8.86
C VAL A 87 -5.09 -0.53 -9.59
N SER A 88 -5.12 -0.50 -10.92
CA SER A 88 -4.43 -1.49 -11.75
C SER A 88 -2.91 -1.39 -11.58
N ILE A 89 -2.36 -0.18 -11.45
CA ILE A 89 -0.95 0.06 -11.14
C ILE A 89 -0.59 -0.52 -9.76
N LEU A 90 -1.37 -0.26 -8.71
CA LEU A 90 -1.12 -0.81 -7.38
C LEU A 90 -1.13 -2.35 -7.36
N ASN A 91 -2.07 -2.97 -8.07
CA ASN A 91 -2.10 -4.43 -8.21
C ASN A 91 -0.86 -4.98 -8.93
N ARG A 92 -0.36 -4.28 -9.96
CA ARG A 92 0.88 -4.64 -10.67
C ARG A 92 2.09 -4.52 -9.76
N ILE A 93 2.19 -3.45 -8.98
CA ILE A 93 3.28 -3.24 -8.01
C ILE A 93 3.28 -4.36 -6.95
N ILE A 94 2.11 -4.71 -6.40
CA ILE A 94 2.00 -5.80 -5.42
C ILE A 94 2.46 -7.12 -6.05
N ARG A 95 2.03 -7.42 -7.29
CA ARG A 95 2.45 -8.63 -7.99
C ARG A 95 3.96 -8.65 -8.24
N ASP A 96 4.50 -7.54 -8.74
CA ASP A 96 5.92 -7.40 -9.04
C ASP A 96 6.77 -7.56 -7.76
N TYR A 97 6.30 -7.04 -6.63
CA TYR A 97 6.95 -7.25 -5.33
C TYR A 97 6.92 -8.73 -4.89
N ILE A 98 5.78 -9.41 -5.01
CA ILE A 98 5.65 -10.84 -4.66
C ILE A 98 6.62 -11.69 -5.48
N ASP A 99 6.72 -11.41 -6.78
CA ASP A 99 7.57 -12.15 -7.71
C ASP A 99 9.06 -11.83 -7.56
N THR A 100 9.42 -10.78 -6.83
CA THR A 100 10.81 -10.40 -6.61
C THR A 100 11.46 -11.33 -5.58
N PRO A 101 12.58 -12.01 -5.93
CA PRO A 101 13.29 -12.86 -5.00
C PRO A 101 14.06 -12.02 -3.97
N LYS A 102 14.30 -12.60 -2.79
CA LYS A 102 14.86 -11.91 -1.62
C LYS A 102 16.17 -11.14 -1.90
N ASN A 103 17.04 -11.72 -2.72
CA ASN A 103 18.35 -11.18 -3.08
C ASN A 103 18.27 -9.91 -3.94
N GLU A 104 17.15 -9.69 -4.63
CA GLU A 104 16.95 -8.55 -5.54
C GLU A 104 16.12 -7.42 -4.91
N LEU A 105 15.45 -7.68 -3.78
CA LEU A 105 14.52 -6.71 -3.17
C LEU A 105 15.14 -5.35 -2.84
N PHE A 106 16.43 -5.31 -2.48
CA PHE A 106 17.10 -4.06 -2.11
C PHE A 106 17.64 -3.27 -3.31
N SER A 107 17.91 -3.95 -4.43
CA SER A 107 18.47 -3.35 -5.64
C SER A 107 17.42 -3.09 -6.71
N LYS A 108 16.25 -3.73 -6.62
CA LYS A 108 15.17 -3.56 -7.58
C LYS A 108 14.57 -2.16 -7.53
N ASN A 109 14.48 -1.53 -8.69
CA ASN A 109 13.71 -0.31 -8.88
C ASN A 109 12.27 -0.67 -9.26
N PHE A 110 11.31 -0.34 -8.41
CA PHE A 110 9.88 -0.51 -8.70
C PHE A 110 9.37 0.77 -9.38
N GLU A 111 9.60 0.90 -10.69
CA GLU A 111 9.37 2.14 -11.46
C GLU A 111 7.98 2.77 -11.28
N GLN A 112 6.96 1.95 -11.04
CA GLN A 112 5.58 2.41 -10.88
C GLN A 112 5.21 2.76 -9.43
N ASP A 113 6.09 2.52 -8.45
CA ASP A 113 5.83 2.75 -7.03
C ASP A 113 5.97 4.22 -6.60
N VAL A 114 5.21 5.09 -7.27
CA VAL A 114 5.17 6.52 -6.99
C VAL A 114 4.59 6.86 -5.62
N TYR A 115 3.86 5.93 -5.00
CA TYR A 115 3.22 6.09 -3.69
C TYR A 115 4.00 5.45 -2.53
N GLY A 116 5.17 4.88 -2.83
CA GLY A 116 6.09 4.31 -1.83
C GLY A 116 5.57 3.08 -1.10
N LEU A 117 4.65 2.33 -1.69
CA LEU A 117 4.01 1.14 -1.12
C LEU A 117 5.01 0.00 -0.89
N THR A 118 5.96 -0.20 -1.80
CA THR A 118 6.95 -1.29 -1.72
C THR A 118 7.87 -1.16 -0.52
N ARG A 119 8.16 0.07 -0.08
CA ARG A 119 8.95 0.32 1.13
C ARG A 119 8.24 -0.17 2.40
N LEU A 120 6.91 -0.06 2.48
CA LEU A 120 6.14 -0.63 3.58
C LEU A 120 6.21 -2.16 3.57
N PHE A 121 6.06 -2.77 2.40
CA PHE A 121 6.17 -4.23 2.25
C PHE A 121 7.56 -4.73 2.62
N LEU A 122 8.62 -4.05 2.17
CA LEU A 122 10.01 -4.37 2.50
C LEU A 122 10.26 -4.31 4.01
N ALA A 123 9.76 -3.25 4.67
CA ALA A 123 9.85 -3.13 6.13
C ALA A 123 9.13 -4.27 6.87
N ALA A 124 8.05 -4.80 6.30
CA ALA A 124 7.27 -5.89 6.86
C ALA A 124 7.79 -7.29 6.50
N ASP A 125 8.66 -7.41 5.50
CA ASP A 125 9.02 -8.67 4.87
C ASP A 125 9.76 -9.63 5.82
N ARG A 126 9.20 -10.82 6.03
CA ARG A 126 9.76 -11.85 6.91
C ARG A 126 11.00 -12.53 6.33
N ARG A 127 11.20 -12.45 5.00
CA ARG A 127 12.38 -13.01 4.33
C ARG A 127 13.66 -12.27 4.73
N ILE A 128 13.52 -11.03 5.22
CA ILE A 128 14.63 -10.14 5.57
C ILE A 128 14.75 -9.99 7.09
N SER A 129 15.99 -10.04 7.59
CA SER A 129 16.27 -9.85 9.01
C SER A 129 16.08 -8.39 9.41
N ILE A 130 15.62 -8.18 10.65
CA ILE A 130 15.43 -6.83 11.20
C ILE A 130 16.72 -5.99 11.20
N HIS A 131 17.89 -6.62 11.34
CA HIS A 131 19.18 -5.93 11.28
C HIS A 131 19.44 -5.32 9.90
N LYS A 132 19.25 -6.10 8.83
CA LYS A 132 19.39 -5.61 7.45
C LYS A 132 18.39 -4.49 7.15
N LEU A 133 17.15 -4.61 7.63
CA LEU A 133 16.14 -3.57 7.44
C LEU A 133 16.51 -2.27 8.16
N LYS A 134 17.02 -2.34 9.40
CA LYS A 134 17.46 -1.16 10.14
C LYS A 134 18.63 -0.45 9.44
N GLN A 135 19.56 -1.21 8.87
CA GLN A 135 20.65 -0.65 8.05
C GLN A 135 20.13 0.00 6.77
N TYR A 136 19.22 -0.68 6.05
CA TYR A 136 18.67 -0.16 4.80
C TYR A 136 17.83 1.11 5.01
N PHE A 137 17.04 1.18 6.08
CA PHE A 137 16.17 2.31 6.40
C PHE A 137 16.82 3.37 7.31
N ILE A 138 18.14 3.34 7.46
CA ILE A 138 18.84 4.35 8.25
C ILE A 138 18.67 5.73 7.60
N GLY A 139 18.30 6.73 8.40
CA GLY A 139 18.07 8.11 7.91
C GLY A 139 16.81 8.32 7.06
N ILE A 140 15.99 7.29 6.81
CA ILE A 140 14.73 7.44 6.07
C ILE A 140 13.65 8.00 6.98
N GLU A 141 13.16 9.20 6.66
CA GLU A 141 12.05 9.87 7.35
C GLU A 141 10.68 9.43 6.80
N ASN A 142 10.34 8.15 6.99
CA ASN A 142 9.01 7.63 6.69
C ASN A 142 8.36 7.05 7.97
N HIS A 143 7.35 7.74 8.49
CA HIS A 143 6.68 7.37 9.74
C HIS A 143 6.03 5.97 9.68
N ALA A 144 5.48 5.57 8.52
CA ALA A 144 4.84 4.28 8.37
C ALA A 144 5.87 3.13 8.42
N VAL A 145 7.01 3.30 7.74
CA VAL A 145 8.14 2.36 7.80
C VAL A 145 8.71 2.27 9.23
N LYS A 146 8.96 3.41 9.88
CA LYS A 146 9.45 3.46 11.27
C LYS A 146 8.50 2.75 12.24
N ALA A 147 7.18 2.87 12.02
CA ALA A 147 6.18 2.17 12.82
C ALA A 147 6.26 0.65 12.65
N ILE A 148 6.34 0.15 11.41
CA ILE A 148 6.48 -1.28 11.13
C ILE A 148 7.76 -1.85 11.78
N LEU A 149 8.90 -1.17 11.62
CA LEU A 149 10.19 -1.62 12.17
C LEU A 149 10.19 -1.63 13.71
N SER A 150 9.53 -0.65 14.33
CA SER A 150 9.34 -0.59 15.78
C SER A 150 8.54 -1.79 16.28
N GLU A 151 7.40 -2.10 15.65
CA GLU A 151 6.56 -3.25 16.03
C GLU A 151 7.30 -4.58 15.85
N ARG A 152 8.05 -4.77 14.74
CA ARG A 152 8.87 -5.98 14.54
C ARG A 152 9.94 -6.15 15.62
N THR A 153 10.51 -5.04 16.11
CA THR A 153 11.53 -5.08 17.16
C THR A 153 10.90 -5.52 18.49
N LYS A 154 9.76 -4.93 18.87
CA LYS A 154 9.03 -5.28 20.10
C LYS A 154 8.60 -6.75 20.13
N SER A 155 8.06 -7.25 19.02
CA SER A 155 7.58 -8.64 18.95
C SER A 155 8.71 -9.66 19.08
N LYS A 156 9.92 -9.34 18.60
CA LYS A 156 11.08 -10.22 18.80
C LYS A 156 11.51 -10.31 20.27
N THR A 157 11.45 -9.20 21.01
CA THR A 157 11.76 -9.20 22.45
C THR A 157 10.76 -10.09 23.21
N ASN A 158 9.47 -9.98 22.91
CA ASN A 158 8.43 -10.79 23.54
C ASN A 158 8.47 -12.29 23.20
N LEU A 159 9.04 -12.65 22.04
CA LEU A 159 9.27 -14.06 21.65
C LEU A 159 10.51 -14.66 22.33
N ALA A 160 11.54 -13.85 22.55
CA ALA A 160 12.77 -14.27 23.24
C ALA A 160 12.54 -14.49 24.74
N ASP A 161 11.70 -13.68 25.39
CA ASP A 161 11.37 -13.83 26.82
C ASP A 161 10.42 -15.00 27.14
N ARG A 162 9.92 -15.70 26.11
CA ARG A 162 9.00 -16.85 26.23
C ARG A 162 9.64 -18.20 25.83
N SER A 163 10.93 -18.21 25.51
CA SER A 163 11.71 -19.38 25.09
C SER A 163 12.72 -19.75 26.16
#